data_AF-A0A512UBR0-F1
#
_entry.id   AF-A0A512UBR0-F1
#
_cell.length_a   1.000
_cell.length_b   1.000
_cell.length_c   1.000
_cell.angle_alpha   90.00
_cell.angle_beta   90.00
_cell.angle_gamma   90.00
#
_symmetry.space_group_name_H-M   'P 1'
#
loop_
_entity.id
_entity.type
_entity.pdbx_description
1 polymer ?
#
loop_
_entity_poly.entity_id
_entity_poly.type
_entity_poly.pdbx_seq_one_letter_code
_entity_poly.pdbx_strand_id
1 'polypeptide(L)'
;MPSLVPTATYESPSEPNTVKFEPGQGPHSTDGKTTRISDIVIDAGGEDRDKPSQAKNTELGALRAQLTTVQDQLNEFLTAKMSNKRKLDDAEADVEKRLLDDGVDEDSD
;
A
#
# COMPACT_ATOMS: atom_id res chain seq x y z
N MET A 1 3.61 25.73 21.85
CA MET A 1 2.43 24.91 21.49
C MET A 1 2.93 23.67 20.79
N PRO A 2 2.41 22.46 21.09
CA PRO A 2 2.81 21.27 20.35
C PRO A 2 2.45 21.46 18.87
N SER A 3 3.42 21.23 17.98
CA SER A 3 3.20 21.21 16.54
C SER A 3 2.30 20.01 16.23
N LEU A 4 1.08 20.29 15.77
CA LEU A 4 0.14 19.26 15.33
C LEU A 4 0.52 18.85 13.90
N VAL A 5 1.33 17.80 13.78
CA VAL A 5 1.63 17.15 12.51
C VAL A 5 0.58 16.07 12.23
N PRO A 6 0.16 15.86 10.97
CA PRO A 6 -0.76 14.79 10.64
C PRO A 6 -0.09 13.44 10.86
N THR A 7 -0.73 12.53 11.58
CA THR A 7 -0.21 11.18 11.83
C THR A 7 -1.29 10.15 11.57
N ALA A 8 -0.91 8.95 11.15
CA ALA A 8 -1.82 7.82 10.97
C ALA A 8 -1.32 6.60 11.74
N THR A 9 -2.26 5.75 12.14
CA THR A 9 -1.97 4.49 12.86
C THR A 9 -2.71 3.37 12.16
N TYR A 10 -1.99 2.30 11.82
CA TYR A 10 -2.54 1.09 11.22
C TYR A 10 -2.58 -0.04 12.24
N GLU A 11 -3.72 -0.72 12.31
CA GLU A 11 -3.97 -1.88 13.15
C GLU A 11 -4.70 -2.95 12.31
N SER A 12 -4.37 -4.23 12.54
CA SER A 12 -4.93 -5.34 11.80
C SER A 12 -5.12 -6.55 12.71
N PRO A 13 -6.22 -7.31 12.60
CA PRO A 13 -6.40 -8.54 13.36
C PRO A 13 -5.35 -9.62 13.05
N SER A 14 -4.68 -9.51 11.89
CA SER A 14 -3.63 -10.42 11.46
C SER A 14 -2.23 -10.04 11.95
N GLU A 15 -2.06 -8.87 12.60
CA GLU A 15 -0.75 -8.44 13.10
C GLU A 15 -0.81 -7.90 14.54
N PRO A 16 0.10 -8.34 15.42
CA PRO A 16 0.13 -7.90 16.81
C PRO A 16 0.71 -6.49 16.98
N ASN A 17 1.42 -5.98 15.98
CA ASN A 17 2.15 -4.72 16.06
C ASN A 17 1.39 -3.59 15.36
N THR A 18 1.12 -2.53 16.11
CA THR A 18 0.61 -1.28 15.57
C THR A 18 1.71 -0.56 14.80
N VAL A 19 1.42 -0.12 13.57
CA VAL A 19 2.34 0.67 12.75
C VAL A 19 1.91 2.12 12.76
N LYS A 20 2.81 3.02 13.16
CA LYS A 20 2.56 4.47 13.19
C LYS A 20 3.27 5.15 12.03
N PHE A 21 2.56 6.05 11.37
CA PHE A 21 3.05 6.85 10.25
C PHE A 21 3.09 8.31 10.64
N GLU A 22 4.26 8.90 10.47
CA GLU A 22 4.51 10.33 10.68
C GLU A 22 5.24 10.89 9.46
N PRO A 23 4.98 12.14 9.06
CA PRO A 23 5.64 12.78 7.92
C PRO A 23 7.17 12.81 8.09
N GLY A 24 7.64 12.89 9.34
CA GLY A 24 9.05 13.05 9.68
C GLY A 24 9.53 14.50 9.58
N GLN A 25 10.85 14.68 9.61
CA GLN A 25 11.51 15.97 9.42
C GLN A 25 12.05 16.04 7.99
N GLY A 26 11.65 17.04 7.19
CA GLY A 26 12.17 17.22 5.84
C GLY A 26 11.25 18.05 4.92
N PRO A 27 11.68 18.32 3.68
CA PRO A 27 10.83 18.96 2.68
C PRO A 27 9.72 18.02 2.24
N HIS A 28 8.48 18.44 2.42
CA HIS A 28 7.30 17.72 1.93
C HIS A 28 6.83 18.32 0.61
N SER A 29 6.35 17.46 -0.29
CA SER A 29 5.77 17.86 -1.58
C SER A 29 4.29 17.52 -1.61
N THR A 30 3.51 18.32 -2.35
CA THR A 30 2.12 17.98 -2.68
C THR A 30 2.02 17.14 -3.95
N ASP A 31 3.14 16.94 -4.62
CA ASP A 31 3.33 15.99 -5.71
C ASP A 31 3.98 14.74 -5.11
N GLY A 32 3.13 13.87 -4.57
CA GLY A 32 3.53 12.61 -3.93
C GLY A 32 3.98 11.59 -4.96
N LYS A 33 4.83 10.65 -4.54
CA LYS A 33 5.32 9.55 -5.40
C LYS A 33 4.19 8.58 -5.77
N THR A 34 3.18 8.44 -4.92
CA THR A 34 2.00 7.60 -5.13
C THR A 34 0.75 8.43 -5.44
N THR A 35 0.93 9.63 -6.04
CA THR A 35 -0.21 10.43 -6.54
C THR A 35 -1.02 9.71 -7.61
N ARG A 36 -0.53 8.58 -8.13
CA ARG A 36 -1.30 7.64 -8.93
C ARG A 36 -1.74 6.47 -8.06
N ILE A 37 -2.94 5.96 -8.33
CA ILE A 37 -3.40 4.67 -7.80
C ILE A 37 -2.35 3.56 -8.05
N SER A 38 -2.21 2.63 -7.10
CA SER A 38 -1.22 1.56 -7.24
C SER A 38 -1.55 0.63 -8.42
N ASP A 39 -0.54 -0.02 -9.00
CA ASP A 39 -0.73 -0.95 -10.12
C ASP A 39 -1.78 -2.03 -9.81
N ILE A 40 -1.84 -2.47 -8.55
CA ILE A 40 -2.85 -3.40 -8.04
C ILE A 40 -4.28 -2.85 -8.19
N VAL A 41 -4.47 -1.56 -7.93
CA VAL A 41 -5.77 -0.87 -8.03
C VAL A 41 -6.08 -0.51 -9.49
N ILE A 42 -5.07 -0.17 -10.30
CA ILE A 42 -5.22 0.01 -11.75
C ILE A 42 -5.71 -1.29 -12.39
N ASP A 43 -5.05 -2.41 -12.10
CA ASP A 43 -5.37 -3.74 -12.64
C ASP A 43 -6.76 -4.21 -12.19
N ALA A 44 -7.24 -3.76 -11.03
CA ALA A 44 -8.59 -4.00 -10.53
C ALA A 44 -9.67 -3.08 -11.16
N GLY A 45 -9.29 -2.21 -12.11
CA GLY A 45 -10.19 -1.30 -12.82
C GLY A 45 -10.37 0.08 -12.15
N GLY A 46 -9.48 0.47 -11.24
CA GLY A 46 -9.49 1.80 -10.64
C GLY A 46 -9.10 2.89 -11.64
N GLU A 47 -9.72 4.07 -11.53
CA GLU A 47 -9.42 5.23 -12.37
C GLU A 47 -8.99 6.42 -11.48
N ASP A 48 -7.83 7.01 -11.78
CA ASP A 48 -7.28 8.14 -11.02
C ASP A 48 -7.94 9.45 -11.45
N ARG A 49 -8.84 9.96 -10.61
CA ARG A 49 -9.59 11.20 -10.87
C ARG A 49 -9.07 12.39 -10.06
N ASP A 50 -8.10 12.18 -9.18
CA ASP A 50 -7.68 13.17 -8.19
C ASP A 50 -6.30 13.75 -8.53
N LYS A 51 -6.25 14.61 -9.55
CA LYS A 51 -5.05 15.41 -9.81
C LYS A 51 -5.00 16.60 -8.84
N PRO A 52 -4.03 16.67 -7.91
CA PRO A 52 -3.97 17.76 -6.95
C PRO A 52 -3.74 19.12 -7.62
N SER A 53 -4.38 20.15 -7.09
CA SER A 53 -4.17 21.55 -7.51
C SER A 53 -2.74 22.01 -7.19
N GLN A 54 -2.20 22.99 -7.91
CA GLN A 54 -0.83 23.50 -7.68
C GLN A 54 -0.58 23.90 -6.21
N ALA A 55 0.62 23.59 -5.71
CA ALA A 55 1.05 23.97 -4.37
C ALA A 55 1.03 25.48 -4.20
N LYS A 56 0.34 25.95 -3.15
CA LYS A 56 0.42 27.34 -2.67
C LYS A 56 1.28 27.35 -1.40
N ASN A 57 2.18 28.33 -1.26
CA ASN A 57 2.99 28.53 -0.05
C ASN A 57 2.14 29.13 1.08
N THR A 58 1.14 28.37 1.54
CA THR A 58 0.28 28.70 2.67
C THR A 58 0.40 27.62 3.74
N GLU A 59 -0.05 27.90 4.96
CA GLU A 59 -0.08 26.89 6.04
C GLU A 59 -0.87 25.63 5.62
N LEU A 60 -1.97 25.81 4.87
CA LEU A 60 -2.73 24.70 4.28
C LEU A 60 -1.95 23.96 3.19
N GLY A 61 -1.10 24.63 2.43
CA GLY A 61 -0.21 24.00 1.47
C GLY A 61 0.86 23.13 2.14
N ALA A 62 1.42 23.61 3.25
CA ALA A 62 2.36 22.84 4.08
C ALA A 62 1.68 21.61 4.70
N LEU A 63 0.47 21.78 5.26
CA LEU A 63 -0.32 20.66 5.77
C LEU A 63 -0.63 19.63 4.67
N ARG A 64 -1.00 20.10 3.47
CA ARG A 64 -1.26 19.21 2.34
C ARG A 64 -0.02 18.40 1.97
N ALA A 65 1.15 19.03 1.93
CA ALA A 65 2.39 18.34 1.62
C ALA A 65 2.71 17.24 2.66
N GLN A 66 2.50 17.54 3.94
CA GLN A 66 2.66 16.55 5.02
C GLN A 66 1.67 15.40 4.90
N LEU A 67 0.40 15.69 4.58
CA LEU A 67 -0.62 14.67 4.33
C LEU A 67 -0.28 13.80 3.12
N THR A 68 0.21 14.39 2.03
CA THR A 68 0.67 13.66 0.84
C THR A 68 1.82 12.71 1.19
N THR A 69 2.72 13.12 2.09
CA THR A 69 3.81 12.25 2.57
C THR A 69 3.27 11.05 3.33
N VAL A 70 2.31 11.27 4.25
CA VAL A 70 1.67 10.17 5.01
C VAL A 70 0.86 9.25 4.09
N GLN A 71 0.18 9.81 3.10
CA GLN A 71 -0.53 9.05 2.08
C GLN A 71 0.42 8.13 1.29
N ASP A 72 1.57 8.65 0.85
CA ASP A 72 2.59 7.86 0.15
C ASP A 72 3.10 6.70 1.02
N GLN A 73 3.41 6.96 2.29
CA GLN A 73 3.85 5.93 3.24
C GLN A 73 2.79 4.82 3.43
N LEU A 74 1.52 5.20 3.55
CA LEU A 74 0.42 4.24 3.67
C LEU A 74 0.25 3.40 2.39
N ASN A 75 0.31 4.03 1.23
CA ASN A 75 0.18 3.36 -0.05
C ASN A 75 1.32 2.37 -0.29
N GLU A 76 2.57 2.76 -0.01
CA GLU A 76 3.73 1.86 -0.09
C GLU A 76 3.57 0.67 0.87
N PHE A 77 3.17 0.93 2.11
CA PHE A 77 2.99 -0.11 3.13
C PHE A 77 1.90 -1.14 2.74
N LEU A 78 0.71 -0.67 2.36
CA LEU A 78 -0.40 -1.54 2.00
C LEU A 78 -0.15 -2.29 0.68
N THR A 79 0.49 -1.63 -0.30
CA THR A 79 0.83 -2.26 -1.59
C THR A 79 1.88 -3.36 -1.40
N ALA A 80 2.90 -3.13 -0.57
CA ALA A 80 3.88 -4.17 -0.22
C ALA A 80 3.20 -5.36 0.47
N LYS A 81 2.25 -5.09 1.38
CA LYS A 81 1.51 -6.14 2.09
C LYS A 81 0.63 -6.98 1.15
N MET A 82 -0.09 -6.34 0.23
CA MET A 82 -0.89 -7.05 -0.78
C MET A 82 -0.02 -7.88 -1.73
N SER A 83 1.13 -7.35 -2.15
CA SER A 83 2.07 -8.07 -3.01
C SER A 83 2.66 -9.31 -2.33
N ASN A 84 3.02 -9.20 -1.06
CA ASN A 84 3.53 -10.34 -0.29
C ASN A 84 2.45 -11.40 -0.08
N LYS A 85 1.20 -10.99 0.19
CA LYS A 85 0.08 -11.93 0.31
C LYS A 85 -0.17 -12.68 -1.00
N ARG A 86 -0.23 -11.98 -2.15
CA ARG A 86 -0.40 -12.62 -3.46
C ARG A 86 0.71 -13.63 -3.78
N LYS A 87 1.97 -13.30 -3.45
CA LYS A 87 3.09 -14.23 -3.64
C LYS A 87 2.99 -15.49 -2.79
N LEU A 88 2.44 -15.40 -1.58
CA LEU A 88 2.20 -16.54 -0.71
C LEU A 88 1.06 -17.40 -1.26
N ASP A 89 -0.06 -16.77 -1.65
CA ASP A 89 -1.22 -17.47 -2.22
C ASP A 89 -0.82 -18.19 -3.54
N ASP A 90 -0.04 -17.56 -4.42
CA ASP A 90 0.46 -18.17 -5.66
C ASP A 90 1.42 -19.34 -5.38
N ALA A 91 2.28 -19.24 -4.36
CA ALA A 91 3.19 -20.30 -3.99
C ALA A 91 2.46 -21.51 -3.37
N GLU A 92 1.43 -21.26 -2.55
CA GLU A 92 0.57 -22.31 -1.99
C GLU A 92 -0.22 -23.01 -3.11
N ALA A 93 -0.80 -22.25 -4.05
CA ALA A 93 -1.51 -22.80 -5.19
C ALA A 93 -0.59 -23.65 -6.11
N ASP A 94 0.66 -23.24 -6.32
CA ASP A 94 1.61 -24.00 -7.15
C ASP A 94 2.08 -25.29 -6.45
N VAL A 95 2.19 -25.29 -5.12
CA VAL A 95 2.47 -26.50 -4.32
C VAL A 95 1.27 -27.45 -4.32
N GLU A 96 0.06 -26.94 -4.10
CA GLU A 96 -1.17 -27.75 -4.12
C GLU A 96 -1.38 -28.41 -5.48
N LYS A 97 -1.14 -27.67 -6.57
CA LYS A 97 -1.25 -28.19 -7.94
C LYS A 97 -0.25 -29.32 -8.21
N ARG A 98 1.00 -29.21 -7.75
CA ARG A 98 2.00 -30.29 -7.90
C ARG A 98 1.63 -31.53 -7.08
N LEU A 99 1.07 -31.34 -5.90
CA LEU A 99 0.66 -32.47 -5.04
C LEU A 99 -0.52 -33.25 -5.61
N LEU A 100 -1.46 -32.58 -6.30
CA LEU A 100 -2.60 -33.22 -6.97
C LEU A 100 -2.19 -33.94 -8.26
N ASP A 101 -1.17 -33.45 -8.98
CA ASP A 101 -0.67 -34.06 -10.22
C ASP A 101 0.20 -35.31 -9.95
N ASP A 102 0.89 -35.36 -8.81
CA ASP A 102 1.71 -36.52 -8.38
C ASP A 102 0.85 -37.67 -7.79
N GLY A 103 -0.49 -37.54 -7.81
CA GLY A 103 -1.45 -38.49 -7.25
C GLY A 103 -2.21 -39.33 -8.28
N VAL A 104 -1.89 -39.22 -9.57
CA VAL A 104 -2.46 -40.08 -10.64
C VAL A 104 -1.50 -41.21 -10.98
N ASP A 105 -1.27 -42.12 -10.03
CA ASP A 105 -0.73 -43.43 -10.37
C ASP A 105 -1.76 -44.19 -11.23
N GLU A 106 -1.28 -44.58 -12.41
CA GLU A 106 -1.98 -45.31 -13.45
C GLU A 106 -2.39 -46.71 -12.96
N ASP A 107 -3.59 -46.87 -12.40
CA ASP A 107 -4.24 -48.19 -12.42
C ASP A 107 -4.94 -48.38 -13.78
N SER A 108 -4.12 -48.60 -14.81
CA SER A 108 -4.53 -49.31 -16.02
C SER A 108 -4.21 -50.79 -15.85
N ASP A 109 -5.21 -51.59 -15.50
CA ASP A 109 -5.42 -52.99 -15.96
C ASP A 109 -6.79 -53.54 -15.51
#